data_AF-A0A4U0EZS4-F1
#
_entry.id   AF-A0A4U0EZS4-F1
#
_cell.length_a   1.000
_cell.length_b   1.000
_cell.length_c   1.000
_cell.angle_alpha   90.00
_cell.angle_beta   90.00
_cell.angle_gamma   90.00
#
_symmetry.space_group_name_H-M   'P 1'
#
loop_
_entity.id
_entity.type
_entity.pdbx_description
1 polymer ?
#
loop_
_entity_poly.entity_id
_entity_poly.type
_entity_poly.pdbx_seq_one_letter_code
_entity_poly.pdbx_strand_id
1 'polypeptide(L)' 'MSSCATVFGGKVTAHQKTKPMAGEQQRQVRVGALIADILLFWPGAIVDFATGAIYKPQK' A
#
# COMPACT_ATOMS: atom_id res chain seq x y z
N MET A 1 10.39 14.12 7.16
CA MET A 1 9.69 13.74 5.91
C MET A 1 8.47 12.91 6.26
N SER A 2 7.28 13.53 6.21
CA SER A 2 5.99 12.86 6.44
C SER A 2 5.37 12.55 5.08
N SER A 3 5.04 11.29 4.81
CA SER A 3 4.38 10.87 3.57
C SER A 3 2.93 10.52 3.92
N CYS A 4 1.99 11.40 3.52
CA CYS A 4 0.56 11.16 3.55
C CYS A 4 0.21 10.24 2.38
N ALA A 5 0.31 8.92 2.58
CA ALA A 5 0.11 7.96 1.49
C ALA A 5 -1.20 7.17 1.58
N THR A 6 -2.11 7.50 2.51
CA THR A 6 -3.44 6.85 2.60
C THR A 6 -4.47 7.80 3.20
N VAL A 7 -5.75 7.67 2.80
CA VAL A 7 -6.91 8.28 3.48
C VAL A 7 -7.07 7.72 4.92
N PHE A 8 -6.57 6.50 5.15
CA PHE A 8 -6.56 5.83 6.47
C PHE A 8 -5.26 5.99 7.28
N GLY A 9 -4.33 6.86 6.86
CA GLY A 9 -3.16 7.29 7.62
C GLY A 9 -2.09 6.22 7.92
N GLY A 10 -0.84 6.46 7.48
CA GLY A 10 0.31 5.67 7.90
C GLY A 10 1.59 5.99 7.14
N LYS A 11 2.75 5.79 7.78
CA LYS A 11 4.05 5.92 7.12
C LYS A 11 4.27 4.72 6.20
N VAL A 12 4.57 4.98 4.93
CA VAL A 12 5.03 3.95 4.00
C VAL A 12 6.50 3.62 4.30
N THR A 13 6.78 2.36 4.55
CA THR A 13 8.14 1.85 4.82
C THR A 13 8.90 1.57 3.53
N ALA A 14 10.23 1.43 3.63
CA ALA A 14 11.06 1.07 2.48
C ALA A 14 10.63 -0.27 1.87
N HIS A 15 10.27 -1.25 2.71
CA HIS A 15 9.75 -2.56 2.30
C HIS A 15 8.48 -2.45 1.44
N GLN A 16 7.57 -1.53 1.77
CA GLN A 16 6.34 -1.33 1.01
C GLN A 16 6.62 -0.76 -0.40
N LYS A 17 7.67 0.05 -0.56
CA LYS A 17 8.05 0.65 -1.85
C LYS A 17 8.87 -0.31 -2.72
N THR A 18 9.78 -1.07 -2.12
CA THR A 18 10.68 -1.98 -2.86
C THR A 18 9.89 -3.12 -3.50
N LYS A 19 10.00 -3.26 -4.82
CA LYS A 19 9.39 -4.36 -5.56
C LYS A 19 10.24 -5.63 -5.35
N PRO A 20 9.63 -6.78 -4.97
CA PRO A 20 10.37 -8.02 -4.80
C PRO A 20 10.99 -8.47 -6.12
N MET A 21 12.20 -9.04 -6.02
CA MET A 21 12.88 -9.68 -7.15
C MET A 21 12.19 -11.01 -7.52
N ALA A 22 12.49 -11.53 -8.71
CA ALA A 22 11.98 -12.83 -9.13
C ALA A 22 12.48 -13.93 -8.17
N GLY A 23 11.54 -14.65 -7.54
CA GLY A 23 11.84 -15.66 -6.52
C GLY A 23 11.74 -15.18 -5.07
N GLU A 24 11.58 -13.87 -4.82
CA GLU A 24 11.33 -13.35 -3.48
C GLU A 24 9.85 -13.44 -3.09
N GLN A 25 9.60 -13.46 -1.77
CA GLN A 25 8.24 -13.50 -1.24
C GLN A 25 7.47 -12.22 -1.63
N GLN A 26 6.30 -12.41 -2.25
CA GLN A 26 5.43 -11.31 -2.64
C GLN A 26 4.93 -10.53 -1.41
N ARG A 27 4.86 -9.20 -1.53
CA ARG A 27 4.33 -8.31 -0.49
C ARG A 27 2.85 -8.60 -0.28
N GLN A 28 2.44 -8.78 0.98
CA GLN A 28 1.03 -8.98 1.31
C GLN A 28 0.25 -7.68 1.13
N VAL A 29 -0.93 -7.76 0.51
CA VAL A 29 -1.82 -6.61 0.31
C VAL A 29 -2.71 -6.41 1.54
N ARG A 30 -3.02 -5.15 1.88
CA ARG A 30 -4.02 -4.74 2.86
C ARG A 30 -5.42 -4.87 2.22
N VAL A 31 -5.93 -6.10 2.17
CA VAL A 31 -7.21 -6.42 1.48
C VAL A 31 -8.38 -5.56 1.98
N GLY A 32 -8.46 -5.27 3.28
CA GLY A 32 -9.50 -4.38 3.83
C GLY A 32 -9.42 -2.95 3.30
N ALA A 33 -8.21 -2.40 3.14
CA ALA A 33 -8.01 -1.06 2.58
C ALA A 33 -8.35 -1.04 1.08
N LEU A 34 -7.96 -2.10 0.34
CA LEU A 34 -8.31 -2.24 -1.07
C LEU A 34 -9.83 -2.27 -1.29
N ILE A 35 -10.55 -3.05 -0.48
CA ILE A 35 -12.01 -3.13 -0.57
C ILE A 35 -12.64 -1.79 -0.21
N ALA A 36 -12.18 -1.13 0.85
CA ALA A 36 -12.68 0.19 1.24
C ALA A 36 -12.47 1.24 0.14
N ASP A 37 -11.28 1.32 -0.47
CA ASP A 37 -11.01 2.24 -1.56
C ASP A 37 -11.84 1.92 -2.81
N ILE A 38 -11.98 0.65 -3.20
CA ILE A 38 -12.80 0.28 -4.35
C ILE A 38 -14.28 0.69 -4.14
N LEU A 39 -14.80 0.53 -2.93
CA LEU A 39 -16.21 0.81 -2.62
C LEU A 39 -16.49 2.30 -2.34
N LEU A 40 -15.54 3.02 -1.72
CA LEU A 40 -15.73 4.40 -1.28
C LEU A 40 -15.10 5.42 -2.23
N PHE A 41 -13.95 5.10 -2.84
CA PHE A 41 -13.19 6.05 -3.65
C PHE A 41 -12.16 5.35 -4.57
N TRP A 42 -12.61 4.89 -5.74
CA TRP A 42 -11.77 4.15 -6.70
C TRP A 42 -10.41 4.82 -7.00
N PRO A 43 -10.30 6.16 -7.17
CA PRO A 43 -9.01 6.80 -7.39
C PRO A 43 -8.00 6.59 -6.24
N GLY A 44 -8.49 6.41 -5.01
CA GLY A 44 -7.68 6.10 -3.83
C GLY A 44 -6.89 4.80 -4.01
N ALA A 45 -7.54 3.75 -4.53
CA ALA A 45 -6.89 2.46 -4.76
C ALA A 45 -5.68 2.62 -5.69
N ILE A 46 -5.80 3.43 -6.75
CA ILE A 46 -4.70 3.66 -7.70
C ILE A 46 -3.51 4.34 -7.01
N VAL A 47 -3.78 5.35 -6.17
CA VAL A 47 -2.76 6.07 -5.40
C VAL A 47 -2.09 5.13 -4.38
N ASP A 48 -2.87 4.28 -3.72
CA ASP A 48 -2.38 3.30 -2.73
C ASP A 48 -1.46 2.24 -3.37
N PHE A 49 -1.75 1.80 -4.60
CA PHE A 49 -0.85 0.94 -5.36
C PHE A 49 0.43 1.67 -5.82
N ALA A 50 0.28 2.90 -6.32
CA ALA A 50 1.41 3.70 -6.82
C ALA A 50 2.40 4.07 -5.71
N THR A 51 1.90 4.37 -4.52
CA THR A 51 2.72 4.71 -3.34
C THR A 51 3.26 3.49 -2.59
N GLY A 52 2.69 2.30 -2.84
CA GLY A 52 2.98 1.07 -2.12
C GLY A 52 2.30 0.99 -0.75
N ALA A 53 1.46 1.96 -0.39
CA ALA A 53 0.78 1.98 0.90
C ALA A 53 -0.26 0.85 1.06
N ILE A 54 -0.69 0.28 -0.06
CA ILE A 54 -1.55 -0.92 -0.08
C ILE A 54 -0.84 -2.16 0.48
N TYR A 55 0.49 -2.22 0.49
CA TYR A 55 1.21 -3.38 1.01
C TYR A 55 1.28 -3.34 2.54
N LYS A 56 1.32 -4.50 3.20
CA LYS A 56 1.50 -4.56 4.65
C LYS A 56 2.92 -4.09 5.02
N PRO A 57 3.08 -3.23 6.03
CA PRO A 57 4.40 -2.94 6.58
C PRO A 57 4.99 -4.21 7.20
N GLN A 58 6.30 -4.42 7.03
CA GLN A 58 7.06 -5.36 7.88
C GLN A 58 7.15 -4.76 9.29
N LYS A 59 6.95 -5.60 10.30
CA LYS A 59 7.15 -5.23 11.71
C LYS A 59 8.62 -5.00 11.99
#